data_AF-A0A1F6W7E2-F1
#
_entry.id   AF-A0A1F6W7E2-F1
#
_cell.length_a   1.000
_cell.length_b   1.000
_cell.length_c   1.000
_cell.angle_alpha   90.00
_cell.angle_beta   90.00
_cell.angle_gamma   90.00
#
_symmetry.space_group_name_H-M   'P 1'
#
loop_
_entity.id
_entity.type
_entity.pdbx_description
1 polymer ?
#
loop_
_entity_poly.entity_id
_entity_poly.type
_entity_poly.pdbx_seq_one_letter_code
_entity_poly.pdbx_strand_id
1 'polypeptide(L)'
;MKKILSYSFILGVVFSMAAVGVIGPTNSQVQAASNNKIDVFVSFDKTPGVAERAIVERAGGTVRFSYTIVPAVAASVPEAAIKGLLNNPNVTAVELDGTVYAVDAELVNAWGVERIGSGTVHDG
;
A
#
# COMPACT_ATOMS: atom_id res chain seq x y z
N MET A 1 81.46 7.58 -17.58
CA MET A 1 81.62 8.56 -18.68
C MET A 1 80.24 9.00 -19.15
N LYS A 2 80.08 10.30 -19.44
CA LYS A 2 78.96 10.98 -20.17
C LYS A 2 77.68 11.24 -19.34
N LYS A 3 77.57 12.42 -18.69
CA LYS A 3 77.13 13.75 -19.21
C LYS A 3 75.60 13.81 -19.34
N ILE A 4 74.88 14.27 -18.30
CA ILE A 4 74.32 15.63 -18.11
C ILE A 4 73.68 16.19 -19.40
N LEU A 5 72.36 16.35 -19.41
CA LEU A 5 71.70 17.40 -20.17
C LEU A 5 70.40 17.84 -19.46
N SER A 6 70.49 18.99 -18.80
CA SER A 6 69.38 19.77 -18.26
C SER A 6 68.64 20.48 -19.40
N TYR A 7 67.32 20.58 -19.30
CA TYR A 7 66.56 21.69 -19.88
C TYR A 7 65.49 22.16 -18.89
N SER A 8 65.72 23.36 -18.38
CA SER A 8 64.81 24.13 -17.54
C SER A 8 63.69 24.72 -18.39
N PHE A 9 62.46 24.69 -17.88
CA PHE A 9 61.51 25.77 -18.11
C PHE A 9 60.89 26.16 -16.77
N ILE A 10 60.94 27.45 -16.49
CA ILE A 10 60.79 28.11 -15.21
C ILE A 10 59.42 28.81 -15.16
N LEU A 11 58.86 28.92 -13.94
CA LEU A 11 57.82 29.85 -13.47
C LEU A 11 56.38 29.60 -13.96
N GLY A 12 55.34 29.66 -13.12
CA GLY A 12 55.30 30.00 -11.70
C GLY A 12 53.86 30.14 -11.18
N VAL A 13 53.80 30.38 -9.87
CA VAL A 13 52.64 30.76 -9.05
C VAL A 13 51.83 29.62 -8.44
N VAL A 14 52.30 29.26 -7.26
CA VAL A 14 51.57 28.72 -6.12
C VAL A 14 50.35 29.62 -5.82
N PHE A 15 49.15 29.04 -5.80
CA PHE A 15 48.06 29.54 -4.97
C PHE A 15 47.43 28.35 -4.24
N SER A 16 47.87 28.17 -3.00
CA SER A 16 47.22 27.30 -2.03
C SER A 16 45.94 27.98 -1.56
N MET A 17 44.78 27.38 -1.80
CA MET A 17 43.64 27.56 -0.89
C MET A 17 42.80 26.29 -0.88
N ALA A 18 42.88 25.57 0.23
CA ALA A 18 42.05 24.42 0.54
C ALA A 18 40.60 24.87 0.68
N ALA A 19 39.73 24.29 -0.14
CA ALA A 19 38.32 24.11 0.17
C ALA A 19 37.95 22.69 -0.29
N VAL A 20 38.09 21.74 0.62
CA VAL A 20 37.61 20.37 0.48
C VAL A 20 36.09 20.42 0.50
N GLY A 21 35.49 20.68 -0.66
CA GLY A 21 34.07 20.45 -0.92
C GLY A 21 33.92 19.02 -1.42
N VAL A 22 33.78 18.06 -0.50
CA VAL A 22 33.35 16.70 -0.85
C VAL A 22 31.91 16.81 -1.34
N ILE A 23 31.74 16.89 -2.65
CA ILE A 23 30.47 16.63 -3.32
C ILE A 23 30.29 15.11 -3.24
N GLY A 24 29.89 14.63 -2.05
CA GLY A 24 29.51 13.24 -1.88
C GLY A 24 28.26 12.99 -2.73
N PRO A 25 28.17 11.86 -3.46
CA PRO A 25 26.93 11.51 -4.14
C PRO A 25 25.84 11.40 -3.07
N THR A 26 24.84 12.26 -3.15
CA THR A 26 23.60 12.09 -2.40
C THR A 26 22.92 10.85 -2.98
N ASN A 27 23.25 9.69 -2.43
CA ASN A 27 22.50 8.46 -2.65
C ASN A 27 21.09 8.70 -2.11
N SER A 28 20.23 9.24 -2.96
CA SER A 28 18.78 9.15 -2.78
C SER A 28 18.43 7.69 -3.01
N GLN A 29 18.67 6.86 -2.00
CA GLN A 29 18.10 5.54 -1.96
C GLN A 29 16.60 5.76 -1.79
N VAL A 30 15.90 5.82 -2.92
CA VAL A 30 14.46 5.57 -2.98
C VAL A 30 14.32 4.17 -2.40
N GLN A 31 14.02 4.10 -1.11
CA GLN A 31 13.66 2.87 -0.45
C GLN A 31 12.51 2.31 -1.29
N ALA A 32 12.77 1.23 -2.02
CA ALA A 32 11.70 0.52 -2.72
C ALA A 32 10.72 0.10 -1.63
N ALA A 33 9.62 0.83 -1.51
CA ALA A 33 8.53 0.46 -0.63
C ALA A 33 8.20 -0.98 -1.01
N SER A 34 8.38 -1.91 -0.05
CA SER A 34 8.01 -3.30 -0.29
C SER A 34 6.60 -3.29 -0.85
N ASN A 35 6.42 -3.83 -2.05
CA ASN A 35 5.16 -3.79 -2.79
C ASN A 35 4.12 -4.76 -2.17
N ASN A 36 4.23 -4.97 -0.86
CA ASN A 36 3.37 -5.82 -0.07
C ASN A 36 2.04 -5.10 0.07
N LYS A 37 1.10 -5.46 -0.80
CA LYS A 37 -0.26 -4.98 -0.73
C LYS A 37 -1.05 -5.90 0.18
N ILE A 38 -1.95 -5.31 0.94
CA ILE A 38 -2.92 -6.04 1.74
C ILE A 38 -4.33 -5.76 1.20
N ASP A 39 -5.20 -6.75 1.32
CA ASP A 39 -6.57 -6.62 0.87
C ASP A 39 -7.42 -5.95 1.96
N VAL A 40 -8.18 -4.94 1.55
CA VAL A 40 -8.96 -4.08 2.43
C VAL A 40 -10.31 -3.74 1.81
N PHE A 41 -11.26 -3.38 2.67
CA PHE A 41 -12.41 -2.59 2.31
C PHE A 41 -12.14 -1.12 2.64
N VAL A 42 -12.34 -0.23 1.67
CA VAL A 42 -12.29 1.23 1.86
C VAL A 42 -13.70 1.76 1.79
N SER A 43 -14.18 2.31 2.90
CA SER A 43 -15.51 2.89 3.02
C SER A 43 -15.47 4.40 2.78
N PHE A 44 -16.54 4.92 2.18
CA PHE A 44 -16.72 6.33 1.83
C PHE A 44 -18.01 6.87 2.44
N ASP A 45 -18.18 8.19 2.37
CA ASP A 45 -19.39 8.90 2.83
C ASP A 45 -20.59 8.78 1.87
N LYS A 46 -20.36 8.28 0.66
CA LYS A 46 -21.35 8.12 -0.41
C LYS A 46 -21.01 6.93 -1.31
N THR A 47 -21.96 6.53 -2.16
CA THR A 47 -21.76 5.44 -3.12
C THR A 47 -20.53 5.73 -4.02
N PRO A 48 -19.54 4.82 -4.08
CA PRO A 48 -18.30 5.05 -4.82
C PRO A 48 -18.52 5.21 -6.32
N GLY A 49 -17.98 6.28 -6.89
CA GLY A 49 -17.87 6.49 -8.32
C GLY A 49 -16.42 6.52 -8.79
N VAL A 50 -16.17 7.16 -9.93
CA VAL A 50 -14.83 7.31 -10.51
C VAL A 50 -13.89 8.06 -9.56
N ALA A 51 -14.39 9.05 -8.83
CA ALA A 51 -13.58 9.86 -7.92
C ALA A 51 -13.06 9.04 -6.72
N GLU A 52 -13.92 8.22 -6.12
CA GLU A 52 -13.58 7.38 -4.96
C GLU A 52 -12.60 6.27 -5.36
N ARG A 53 -12.77 5.67 -6.54
CA ARG A 53 -11.80 4.72 -7.09
C ARG A 53 -10.42 5.36 -7.29
N ALA A 54 -10.40 6.58 -7.83
CA ALA A 54 -9.17 7.32 -8.04
C ALA A 54 -8.46 7.72 -6.74
N ILE A 55 -9.16 7.79 -5.60
CA ILE A 55 -8.51 7.97 -4.28
C ILE A 55 -7.65 6.74 -3.96
N VAL A 56 -8.20 5.54 -4.13
CA VAL A 56 -7.51 4.28 -3.86
C VAL A 56 -6.35 4.05 -4.84
N GLU A 57 -6.60 4.27 -6.14
CA GLU A 57 -5.60 4.07 -7.18
C GLU A 57 -4.40 5.04 -7.04
N ARG A 58 -4.63 6.30 -6.68
CA ARG A 58 -3.56 7.28 -6.40
C ARG A 58 -2.74 6.96 -5.15
N ALA A 59 -3.30 6.20 -4.22
CA ALA A 59 -2.58 5.67 -3.07
C ALA A 59 -1.70 4.44 -3.42
N GLY A 60 -1.60 4.09 -4.70
CA GLY A 60 -0.90 2.88 -5.16
C GLY A 60 -1.75 1.61 -5.06
N GLY A 61 -3.04 1.75 -4.73
CA GLY A 61 -3.98 0.66 -4.61
C GLY A 61 -4.50 0.15 -5.95
N THR A 62 -5.21 -0.97 -5.91
CA THR A 62 -5.90 -1.57 -7.05
C THR A 62 -7.30 -1.96 -6.62
N VAL A 63 -8.32 -1.34 -7.23
CA VAL A 63 -9.73 -1.61 -6.89
C VAL A 63 -10.18 -2.89 -7.59
N ARG A 64 -10.57 -3.90 -6.81
CA ARG A 64 -11.09 -5.20 -7.28
C ARG A 64 -12.59 -5.13 -7.53
N PHE A 65 -13.33 -4.44 -6.65
CA PHE A 65 -14.78 -4.32 -6.74
C PHE A 65 -15.28 -3.01 -6.12
N SER A 66 -16.34 -2.45 -6.69
CA SER A 66 -17.03 -1.27 -6.14
C SER A 66 -18.47 -1.65 -5.82
N TYR A 67 -18.84 -1.57 -4.55
CA TYR A 67 -20.18 -1.92 -4.10
C TYR A 67 -21.15 -0.77 -4.37
N THR A 68 -22.42 -1.11 -4.60
CA THR A 68 -23.50 -0.15 -4.87
C THR A 68 -24.49 -0.05 -3.72
N ILE A 69 -24.66 -1.12 -2.94
CA ILE A 69 -25.58 -1.19 -1.78
C ILE A 69 -24.95 -0.58 -0.53
N VAL A 70 -23.64 -0.79 -0.35
CA VAL A 70 -22.84 -0.18 0.72
C VAL A 70 -21.79 0.76 0.11
N PRO A 71 -21.48 1.90 0.74
CA PRO A 71 -20.58 2.90 0.19
C PRO A 71 -19.11 2.48 0.37
N ALA A 72 -18.68 1.40 -0.28
CA ALA A 72 -17.34 0.85 -0.11
C ALA A 72 -16.76 0.24 -1.40
N VAL A 73 -15.44 0.09 -1.43
CA VAL A 73 -14.74 -0.68 -2.47
C VAL A 73 -13.85 -1.74 -1.83
N ALA A 74 -13.76 -2.91 -2.47
CA ALA A 74 -12.75 -3.91 -2.16
C ALA A 74 -11.49 -3.59 -2.97
N ALA A 75 -10.33 -3.50 -2.32
CA ALA A 75 -9.10 -3.12 -2.97
C ALA A 75 -7.89 -3.79 -2.33
N SER A 76 -6.80 -3.89 -3.10
CA SER A 76 -5.49 -4.26 -2.60
C SER A 76 -4.63 -3.01 -2.54
N VAL A 77 -4.13 -2.63 -1.36
CA VAL A 77 -3.40 -1.36 -1.14
C VAL A 77 -2.05 -1.61 -0.47
N PRO A 78 -1.00 -0.81 -0.76
CA PRO A 78 0.23 -0.86 0.03
C PRO A 78 -0.09 -0.57 1.49
N GLU A 79 0.46 -1.35 2.43
CA GLU A 79 0.19 -1.16 3.86
C GLU A 79 0.52 0.27 4.34
N ALA A 80 1.61 0.84 3.82
CA ALA A 80 2.02 2.22 4.11
C ALA A 80 0.99 3.28 3.67
N ALA A 81 0.09 2.97 2.74
CA ALA A 81 -0.92 3.90 2.23
C ALA A 81 -2.15 4.01 3.15
N ILE A 82 -2.37 3.07 4.08
CA ILE A 82 -3.58 3.00 4.92
C ILE A 82 -3.77 4.29 5.71
N LYS A 83 -2.71 4.79 6.35
CA LYS A 83 -2.77 6.05 7.11
C LYS A 83 -3.11 7.25 6.21
N GLY A 84 -2.60 7.25 4.97
CA GLY A 84 -2.91 8.27 3.99
C GLY A 84 -4.37 8.22 3.54
N LEU A 85 -4.91 7.02 3.32
CA LEU A 85 -6.32 6.81 3.00
C LEU A 85 -7.23 7.28 4.13
N LEU A 86 -6.93 6.92 5.39
CA LEU A 86 -7.71 7.36 6.56
C LEU A 86 -7.69 8.88 6.79
N ASN A 87 -6.66 9.59 6.31
CA ASN A 87 -6.60 11.05 6.39
C ASN A 87 -7.37 11.75 5.26
N ASN A 88 -7.88 11.01 4.27
CA ASN A 88 -8.69 11.59 3.21
C ASN A 88 -10.10 11.89 3.75
N PRO A 89 -10.63 13.13 3.61
CA PRO A 89 -11.91 13.49 4.20
C PRO A 89 -13.12 12.74 3.60
N ASN A 90 -12.96 12.13 2.42
CA ASN A 90 -14.03 11.34 1.79
C ASN A 90 -14.00 9.86 2.23
N VAL A 91 -12.94 9.41 2.91
CA VAL A 91 -12.79 8.04 3.41
C VAL A 91 -13.29 7.99 4.86
N THR A 92 -14.21 7.09 5.14
CA THR A 92 -14.83 6.94 6.47
C THR A 92 -14.20 5.82 7.28
N ALA A 93 -13.71 4.77 6.63
CA ALA A 93 -12.98 3.67 7.26
C ALA A 93 -12.10 2.93 6.25
N VAL A 94 -11.08 2.23 6.78
CA VAL A 94 -10.28 1.24 6.05
C VAL A 94 -10.22 -0.01 6.93
N GLU A 95 -10.80 -1.11 6.47
CA GLU A 95 -10.94 -2.37 7.21
C GLU A 95 -10.20 -3.49 6.47
N LEU A 96 -9.58 -4.42 7.20
CA LEU A 96 -8.88 -5.56 6.59
C LEU A 96 -9.89 -6.56 5.99
N ASP A 97 -9.59 -7.09 4.80
CA ASP A 97 -10.32 -8.23 4.24
C ASP A 97 -9.89 -9.51 4.98
N GLY A 98 -10.65 -9.85 6.02
CA GLY A 98 -10.35 -10.94 6.94
C GLY A 98 -10.60 -12.32 6.34
N THR A 99 -9.75 -13.30 6.69
CA THR A 99 -10.01 -14.70 6.35
C THR A 99 -11.09 -15.27 7.25
N VAL A 100 -12.11 -15.88 6.65
CA VAL A 100 -13.15 -16.63 7.34
C VAL A 100 -12.99 -18.13 7.06
N TYR A 101 -13.39 -18.95 8.02
CA TYR A 101 -13.29 -20.41 7.93
C TYR A 101 -14.66 -21.04 7.97
N ALA A 102 -14.86 -22.11 7.20
CA ALA A 102 -16.06 -22.92 7.31
C ALA A 102 -16.11 -23.55 8.71
N VAL A 103 -17.26 -23.45 9.36
CA VAL A 103 -17.56 -24.17 10.59
C VAL A 103 -18.36 -25.41 10.22
N ASP A 104 -17.86 -26.59 10.61
CA ASP A 104 -18.61 -27.84 10.49
C ASP A 104 -19.65 -27.89 11.62
N ALA A 105 -20.79 -27.23 11.37
CA ALA A 105 -21.79 -26.98 12.40
C ALA A 105 -23.08 -27.80 12.26
N GLU A 106 -23.25 -28.64 11.22
CA GLU A 106 -24.48 -29.45 11.09
C GLU A 106 -24.30 -30.78 10.35
N LEU A 107 -24.78 -31.87 10.96
CA LEU A 107 -25.80 -32.74 10.33
C LEU A 107 -26.42 -33.80 11.25
N VAL A 108 -25.75 -34.25 12.31
CA VAL A 108 -26.09 -35.57 12.91
C VAL A 108 -27.42 -35.62 13.69
N ASN A 109 -28.11 -34.50 13.92
CA ASN A 109 -29.50 -34.58 14.40
C ASN A 109 -30.33 -33.41 13.88
N ALA A 110 -31.39 -33.72 13.13
CA ALA A 110 -32.47 -32.80 12.77
C ALA A 110 -33.30 -32.32 13.99
N TRP A 111 -32.82 -32.56 15.23
CA TRP A 111 -33.47 -32.11 16.46
C TRP A 111 -33.74 -30.60 16.45
N GLY A 112 -32.83 -29.80 15.87
CA GLY A 112 -32.98 -28.36 15.74
C GLY A 112 -34.18 -27.98 14.88
N VAL A 113 -34.43 -28.73 13.80
CA VAL A 113 -35.54 -28.52 12.86
C VAL A 113 -36.90 -28.76 13.54
N GLU A 114 -37.01 -29.84 14.31
CA GLU A 114 -38.21 -30.08 15.13
C GLU A 114 -38.34 -29.03 16.24
N ARG A 115 -37.23 -28.69 16.92
CA ARG A 115 -37.22 -27.75 18.05
C ARG A 115 -37.67 -26.35 17.68
N ILE A 116 -37.40 -25.89 16.46
CA ILE A 116 -37.86 -24.58 15.94
C ILE A 116 -39.28 -24.65 15.37
N GLY A 117 -39.96 -25.81 15.44
CA GLY A 117 -41.34 -25.97 14.99
C GLY A 117 -41.51 -25.94 13.47
N SER A 118 -40.46 -26.28 12.71
CA SER A 118 -40.50 -26.19 11.24
C SER A 118 -41.61 -27.08 10.65
N GLY A 119 -41.94 -28.22 11.27
CA GLY A 119 -42.99 -29.12 10.77
C GLY A 119 -44.35 -28.43 10.62
N THR A 120 -44.74 -27.58 11.58
CA THR A 120 -46.06 -26.94 11.62
C THR A 120 -46.35 -26.04 10.42
N VAL A 121 -45.33 -25.48 9.76
CA VAL A 121 -45.52 -24.60 8.59
C VAL A 121 -45.52 -25.35 7.25
N HIS A 122 -45.26 -26.67 7.27
CA HIS A 122 -45.26 -27.53 6.08
C HIS A 122 -46.51 -28.42 5.95
N ASP A 123 -47.39 -28.46 6.95
CA ASP A 123 -48.61 -29.29 7.00
C ASP A 123 -49.80 -28.73 6.18
N GLY A 124 -49.53 -27.96 5.11
CA GLY A 124 -50.53 -27.27 4.28
C GLY A 124 -51.22 -28.12 3.22
#